data_AF-A0A0Q5KJK2-F1
#
_entry.id   AF-A0A0Q5KJK2-F1
#
_cell.length_a   1.000
_cell.length_b   1.000
_cell.length_c   1.000
_cell.angle_alpha   90.00
_cell.angle_beta   90.00
_cell.angle_gamma   90.00
#
_symmetry.space_group_name_H-M   'P 1'
#
loop_
_entity.id
_entity.type
_entity.pdbx_description
1 polymer ?
#
loop_
_entity_poly.entity_id
_entity_poly.type
_entity_poly.pdbx_seq_one_letter_code
_entity_poly.pdbx_strand_id
1 'polypeptide(L)'
;MRLRSFLVLGTAALLLISGCTPEPAPTPKPTASPSASVTPTPTPDPIVDPESAFDVTCDDVAAEMSALVGEPETPVEPVLSVVSTMSWIPGPGQHLFQRAGGIACSAGATFDRSWEVVLVPGAEAVIAGATERQGYWGEQARCEDGSCSFEFPDGDVLLTATVHDPGLGGADTARMEEAMRRLVASAASTVHEVEYIDSEIVGMPCERFITEQEVNTLFGVSDARLITEFGGWGIPAEVYEYVNGSRICYFRTSASEYEGAAYLMLTTLPAGAWAFEKLDGAPVEVEGADAAKASSGEYGENILDVRVGIDWLRFMTYDNGAGAADPAPLAAVAVRNLTVGHTAPQ
;
A
#
# COMPACT_ATOMS: atom_id res chain seq x y z
N MET A 1 -52.18 -34.60 0.06
CA MET A 1 -53.21 -34.30 -0.97
C MET A 1 -52.98 -32.84 -1.38
N ARG A 2 -52.68 -32.38 -2.59
CA ARG A 2 -52.77 -32.83 -4.00
C ARG A 2 -51.50 -32.26 -4.69
N LEU A 3 -50.63 -33.02 -5.35
CA LEU A 3 -50.62 -33.47 -6.75
C LEU A 3 -51.04 -32.44 -7.84
N ARG A 4 -50.08 -32.23 -8.76
CA ARG A 4 -50.19 -32.19 -10.25
C ARG A 4 -50.70 -30.88 -10.89
N SER A 5 -50.30 -30.44 -12.09
CA SER A 5 -49.51 -31.02 -13.20
C SER A 5 -49.32 -30.00 -14.35
N PHE A 6 -48.20 -30.14 -15.10
CA PHE A 6 -48.02 -30.14 -16.58
C PHE A 6 -48.59 -29.06 -17.54
N LEU A 7 -47.72 -28.57 -18.44
CA LEU A 7 -47.73 -28.66 -19.94
C LEU A 7 -46.62 -27.71 -20.49
N VAL A 8 -45.59 -28.05 -21.29
CA VAL A 8 -45.34 -28.91 -22.47
C VAL A 8 -45.57 -28.23 -23.84
N LEU A 9 -44.49 -28.20 -24.63
CA LEU A 9 -44.31 -28.22 -26.11
C LEU A 9 -44.53 -26.98 -27.00
N GLY A 10 -43.57 -26.78 -27.93
CA GLY A 10 -43.68 -25.92 -29.11
C GLY A 10 -42.44 -25.90 -30.01
N THR A 11 -42.21 -26.98 -30.77
CA THR A 11 -41.23 -27.14 -31.86
C THR A 11 -41.66 -26.42 -33.14
N ALA A 12 -40.73 -25.82 -33.90
CA ALA A 12 -40.82 -25.72 -35.37
C ALA A 12 -39.45 -25.41 -36.00
N ALA A 13 -38.93 -26.37 -36.76
CA ALA A 13 -37.84 -26.20 -37.72
C ALA A 13 -38.42 -25.87 -39.09
N LEU A 14 -37.75 -24.99 -39.86
CA LEU A 14 -37.98 -24.85 -41.30
C LEU A 14 -36.64 -24.69 -42.03
N LEU A 15 -36.30 -25.74 -42.77
CA LEU A 15 -35.24 -25.82 -43.77
C LEU A 15 -35.64 -25.00 -45.01
N LEU A 16 -34.72 -24.18 -45.52
CA LEU A 16 -34.77 -23.63 -46.88
C LEU A 16 -33.49 -24.03 -47.61
N ILE A 17 -33.67 -24.90 -48.61
CA ILE A 17 -32.66 -25.31 -49.58
C ILE A 17 -32.89 -24.47 -50.83
N SER A 18 -31.89 -23.71 -51.27
CA SER A 18 -31.79 -23.20 -52.64
C SER A 18 -30.33 -23.26 -53.08
N GLY A 19 -30.05 -24.12 -54.05
CA GLY A 19 -28.72 -24.24 -54.65
C GLY A 19 -28.46 -23.15 -55.68
N CYS A 20 -27.19 -22.80 -55.86
CA CYS A 20 -26.64 -22.11 -57.03
C CYS A 20 -25.17 -22.52 -57.23
N THR A 21 -24.93 -23.17 -58.38
CA THR A 21 -23.78 -23.14 -59.30
C THR A 21 -22.33 -22.92 -58.77
N PRO A 22 -21.34 -23.75 -59.17
CA PRO A 22 -19.94 -23.53 -58.81
C PRO A 22 -19.32 -22.38 -59.61
N GLU A 23 -18.66 -21.46 -58.89
CA GLU A 23 -17.88 -20.34 -59.42
C GLU A 23 -16.51 -20.82 -59.95
N PRO A 24 -15.92 -20.20 -61.00
CA PRO A 24 -14.64 -20.64 -61.54
C PRO A 24 -13.49 -20.38 -60.57
N ALA A 25 -12.56 -21.32 -60.47
CA ALA A 25 -11.38 -21.24 -59.62
C ALA A 25 -10.54 -19.97 -59.91
N PRO A 26 -10.17 -19.19 -58.88
CA PRO A 26 -9.28 -18.05 -59.06
C PRO A 26 -7.84 -18.51 -59.33
N THR A 27 -7.24 -17.90 -60.34
CA THR A 27 -5.82 -18.02 -60.70
C THR A 27 -4.92 -17.59 -59.53
N PRO A 28 -3.84 -18.32 -59.20
CA PRO A 28 -2.95 -17.92 -58.11
C PRO A 28 -2.25 -16.60 -58.45
N LYS A 29 -2.52 -15.56 -57.65
CA LYS A 29 -1.71 -14.34 -57.59
C LYS A 29 -0.48 -14.60 -56.71
N PRO A 30 0.69 -14.01 -57.01
CA PRO A 30 1.86 -14.13 -56.17
C PRO A 30 1.55 -13.62 -54.76
N THR A 31 1.77 -14.49 -53.77
CA THR A 31 1.69 -14.20 -52.34
C THR A 31 2.59 -13.02 -52.01
N ALA A 32 2.01 -11.85 -51.75
CA ALA A 32 2.71 -10.79 -51.06
C ALA A 32 2.98 -11.29 -49.64
N SER A 33 4.26 -11.31 -49.26
CA SER A 33 4.72 -11.61 -47.91
C SER A 33 3.94 -10.74 -46.92
N PRO A 34 3.39 -11.29 -45.81
CA PRO A 34 2.81 -10.47 -44.77
C PRO A 34 3.92 -9.58 -44.21
N SER A 35 3.86 -8.29 -44.54
CA SER A 35 4.66 -7.28 -43.85
C SER A 35 4.21 -7.34 -42.39
N ALA A 36 5.12 -7.69 -41.49
CA ALA A 36 4.86 -7.68 -40.07
C ALA A 36 4.32 -6.28 -39.71
N SER A 37 3.04 -6.22 -39.35
CA SER A 37 2.47 -5.03 -38.74
C SER A 37 3.14 -4.95 -37.38
N VAL A 38 4.11 -4.06 -37.25
CA VAL A 38 4.71 -3.73 -35.96
C VAL A 38 3.61 -3.04 -35.17
N THR A 39 2.87 -3.79 -34.36
CA THR A 39 2.01 -3.20 -33.34
C THR A 39 2.94 -2.34 -32.48
N PRO A 40 2.73 -1.02 -32.37
CA PRO A 40 3.55 -0.21 -31.50
C PRO A 40 3.42 -0.79 -30.09
N THR A 41 4.56 -1.11 -29.48
CA THR A 41 4.59 -1.43 -28.06
C THR A 41 3.95 -0.26 -27.32
N PRO A 42 2.90 -0.47 -26.51
CA PRO A 42 2.33 0.61 -25.73
C PRO A 42 3.45 1.28 -24.94
N THR A 43 3.55 2.60 -25.06
CA THR A 43 4.47 3.37 -24.23
C THR A 43 3.96 3.24 -22.80
N PRO A 44 4.79 2.84 -21.83
CA PRO A 44 4.36 2.80 -20.43
C PRO A 44 3.86 4.19 -20.05
N ASP A 45 2.70 4.23 -19.38
CA ASP A 45 2.22 5.49 -18.81
C ASP A 45 3.29 6.04 -17.84
N PRO A 46 3.47 7.37 -17.80
CA PRO A 46 4.48 7.96 -16.94
C PRO A 46 4.20 7.65 -15.47
N ILE A 47 5.23 7.22 -14.75
CA ILE A 47 5.20 7.07 -13.30
C ILE A 47 5.17 8.48 -12.70
N VAL A 48 4.02 8.86 -12.15
CA VAL A 48 3.77 10.19 -11.57
C VAL A 48 3.33 10.05 -10.12
N ASP A 49 3.69 11.05 -9.30
CA ASP A 49 3.21 11.14 -7.94
C ASP A 49 1.68 11.33 -7.91
N PRO A 50 0.96 10.75 -6.92
CA PRO A 50 -0.46 10.99 -6.73
C PRO A 50 -0.75 12.48 -6.51
N GLU A 51 -1.87 12.94 -7.05
CA GLU A 51 -2.40 14.26 -6.76
C GLU A 51 -2.93 14.31 -5.32
N SER A 52 -2.65 15.40 -4.61
CA SER A 52 -3.23 15.63 -3.28
C SER A 52 -4.64 16.19 -3.42
N ALA A 53 -5.55 15.73 -2.58
CA ALA A 53 -6.94 16.17 -2.54
C ALA A 53 -7.13 17.59 -1.99
N PHE A 54 -6.07 18.31 -1.62
CA PHE A 54 -6.14 19.66 -1.08
C PHE A 54 -4.87 20.45 -1.39
N ASP A 55 -4.94 21.78 -1.25
CA ASP A 55 -3.82 22.67 -1.59
C ASP A 55 -2.77 22.79 -0.46
N VAL A 56 -3.05 22.23 0.73
CA VAL A 56 -2.11 22.24 1.87
C VAL A 56 -0.89 21.40 1.55
N THR A 57 0.29 21.97 1.74
CA THR A 57 1.58 21.33 1.49
C THR A 57 2.35 21.05 2.79
N CYS A 58 3.42 20.25 2.70
CA CYS A 58 4.31 20.08 3.86
C CYS A 58 5.08 21.36 4.23
N ASP A 59 5.20 22.35 3.33
CA ASP A 59 5.77 23.65 3.67
C ASP A 59 4.82 24.45 4.58
N ASP A 60 3.50 24.37 4.33
CA ASP A 60 2.48 25.01 5.18
C ASP A 60 2.46 24.37 6.57
N VAL A 61 2.52 23.03 6.63
CA VAL A 61 2.64 22.28 7.89
C VAL A 61 3.93 22.65 8.62
N ALA A 62 5.06 22.69 7.93
CA ALA A 62 6.35 23.05 8.50
C ALA A 62 6.34 24.45 9.12
N ALA A 63 5.70 25.41 8.47
CA ALA A 63 5.58 26.78 8.97
C ALA A 63 4.77 26.85 10.28
N GLU A 64 3.63 26.14 10.36
CA GLU A 64 2.83 26.05 11.60
C GLU A 64 3.62 25.32 12.70
N MET A 65 4.30 24.22 12.38
CA MET A 65 5.09 23.46 13.35
C MET A 65 6.29 24.24 13.88
N SER A 66 7.02 24.96 13.02
CA SER A 66 8.13 25.82 13.43
C SER A 66 7.68 26.91 14.40
N ALA A 67 6.48 27.47 14.21
CA ALA A 67 5.91 28.44 15.15
C ALA A 67 5.54 27.82 16.52
N LEU A 68 5.22 26.52 16.57
CA LEU A 68 4.82 25.82 17.79
C LEU A 68 6.00 25.29 18.61
N VAL A 69 6.93 24.59 17.95
CA VAL A 69 8.00 23.80 18.57
C VAL A 69 9.41 24.16 18.06
N GLY A 70 9.52 25.15 17.17
CA GLY A 70 10.78 25.58 16.59
C GLY A 70 11.21 24.78 15.36
N GLU A 71 12.31 25.19 14.75
CA GLU A 71 12.87 24.53 13.57
C GLU A 71 13.36 23.11 13.90
N PRO A 72 12.97 22.09 13.11
CA PRO A 72 13.45 20.73 13.33
C PRO A 72 14.95 20.59 13.03
N GLU A 73 15.58 19.58 13.64
CA GLU A 73 17.00 19.27 13.42
C GLU A 73 17.26 18.64 12.04
N THR A 74 16.22 18.10 11.40
CA THR A 74 16.25 17.51 10.05
C THR A 74 15.30 18.27 9.13
N PRO A 75 15.50 18.19 7.80
CA PRO A 75 14.50 18.62 6.84
C PRO A 75 13.13 17.96 7.09
N VAL A 76 12.07 18.64 6.67
CA VAL A 76 10.73 18.06 6.64
C VAL A 76 10.63 17.10 5.47
N GLU A 77 10.16 15.89 5.76
CA GLU A 77 9.98 14.83 4.80
C GLU A 77 8.49 14.66 4.48
N PRO A 78 8.09 14.60 3.18
CA PRO A 78 6.70 14.44 2.76
C PRO A 78 6.27 12.97 2.80
N VAL A 79 6.50 12.32 3.93
CA VAL A 79 6.16 10.93 4.25
C VAL A 79 5.94 10.78 5.77
N LEU A 80 5.36 9.65 6.18
CA LEU A 80 5.36 9.30 7.61
C LEU A 80 6.79 9.17 8.14
N SER A 81 6.94 9.52 9.40
CA SER A 81 8.18 9.38 10.14
C SER A 81 8.60 7.90 10.14
N VAL A 82 9.89 7.66 10.24
CA VAL A 82 10.41 6.32 10.60
C VAL A 82 10.85 6.27 12.06
N VAL A 83 10.89 7.43 12.73
CA VAL A 83 11.28 7.54 14.14
C VAL A 83 10.25 6.83 15.01
N SER A 84 10.68 5.76 15.69
CA SER A 84 9.84 4.99 16.62
C SER A 84 8.53 4.49 16.00
N THR A 85 8.60 4.05 14.75
CA THR A 85 7.45 3.53 14.01
C THR A 85 7.34 2.02 14.07
N MET A 86 6.16 1.51 13.74
CA MET A 86 5.94 0.08 13.57
C MET A 86 6.79 -0.44 12.41
N SER A 87 7.28 -1.67 12.51
CA SER A 87 8.21 -2.26 11.53
C SER A 87 7.66 -2.36 10.09
N TRP A 88 6.35 -2.25 9.90
CA TRP A 88 5.72 -2.25 8.56
C TRP A 88 5.65 -0.87 7.91
N ILE A 89 5.86 0.22 8.68
CA ILE A 89 5.81 1.58 8.15
C ILE A 89 6.97 1.84 7.20
N PRO A 90 8.25 1.60 7.55
CA PRO A 90 9.37 1.82 6.63
C PRO A 90 9.16 1.17 5.27
N GLY A 91 9.29 1.95 4.20
CA GLY A 91 9.00 1.50 2.83
C GLY A 91 7.57 1.81 2.40
N PRO A 92 6.79 0.83 1.87
CA PRO A 92 5.44 1.07 1.37
C PRO A 92 4.51 1.85 2.31
N GLY A 93 4.55 1.56 3.61
CA GLY A 93 3.71 2.21 4.61
C GLY A 93 3.96 3.71 4.75
N GLN A 94 5.19 4.18 4.57
CA GLN A 94 5.53 5.61 4.67
C GLN A 94 4.75 6.51 3.69
N HIS A 95 4.29 5.91 2.60
CA HIS A 95 3.65 6.57 1.46
C HIS A 95 2.12 6.37 1.42
N LEU A 96 1.55 5.77 2.47
CA LEU A 96 0.14 5.34 2.49
C LEU A 96 -0.83 6.52 2.34
N PHE A 97 -0.48 7.69 2.91
CA PHE A 97 -1.38 8.84 2.87
C PHE A 97 -1.38 9.51 1.50
N GLN A 98 -0.23 9.61 0.84
CA GLN A 98 -0.12 10.16 -0.52
C GLN A 98 -0.90 9.31 -1.52
N ARG A 99 -0.82 7.97 -1.40
CA ARG A 99 -1.66 7.08 -2.21
C ARG A 99 -3.15 7.39 -2.02
N ALA A 100 -3.55 7.69 -0.79
CA ALA A 100 -4.94 7.96 -0.46
C ALA A 100 -5.43 9.36 -0.87
N GLY A 101 -4.59 10.17 -1.54
CA GLY A 101 -4.86 11.57 -1.85
C GLY A 101 -4.58 12.53 -0.68
N GLY A 102 -4.09 12.01 0.44
CA GLY A 102 -3.68 12.79 1.60
C GLY A 102 -2.23 13.27 1.53
N ILE A 103 -1.76 13.83 2.64
CA ILE A 103 -0.35 14.14 2.88
C ILE A 103 0.08 13.59 4.23
N ALA A 104 1.33 13.18 4.32
CA ALA A 104 2.03 12.97 5.58
C ALA A 104 3.28 13.85 5.56
N CYS A 105 3.49 14.59 6.63
CA CYS A 105 4.64 15.46 6.81
C CYS A 105 5.27 15.15 8.15
N SER A 106 6.56 14.85 8.16
CA SER A 106 7.28 14.52 9.37
C SER A 106 8.63 15.21 9.45
N ALA A 107 9.11 15.43 10.67
CA ALA A 107 10.47 15.90 10.91
C ALA A 107 10.99 15.44 12.28
N GLY A 108 12.31 15.45 12.43
CA GLY A 108 13.01 15.03 13.63
C GLY A 108 13.79 13.73 13.43
N ALA A 109 14.93 13.63 14.10
CA ALA A 109 15.83 12.47 14.04
C ALA A 109 15.70 11.53 15.26
N THR A 110 14.95 11.94 16.29
CA THR A 110 14.91 11.21 17.57
C THR A 110 13.49 11.15 18.11
N PHE A 111 13.20 10.12 18.90
CA PHE A 111 11.88 9.94 19.49
C PHE A 111 11.46 11.13 20.35
N ASP A 112 12.37 11.66 21.17
CA ASP A 112 12.07 12.75 22.11
C ASP A 112 11.89 14.11 21.42
N ARG A 113 12.32 14.25 20.17
CA ARG A 113 12.21 15.47 19.37
C ARG A 113 11.86 15.14 17.93
N SER A 114 10.56 14.99 17.69
CA SER A 114 10.00 14.71 16.38
C SER A 114 8.56 15.18 16.30
N TRP A 115 8.05 15.35 15.09
CA TRP A 115 6.63 15.55 14.87
C TRP A 115 6.20 14.91 13.56
N GLU A 116 4.92 14.58 13.52
CA GLU A 116 4.23 14.03 12.37
C GLU A 116 2.84 14.65 12.31
N VAL A 117 2.48 15.17 11.14
CA VAL A 117 1.15 15.70 10.85
C VAL A 117 0.67 15.07 9.54
N VAL A 118 -0.54 14.55 9.59
CA VAL A 118 -1.15 13.83 8.49
C VAL A 118 -2.54 14.40 8.24
N LEU A 119 -2.88 14.55 6.97
CA LEU A 119 -4.21 14.92 6.50
C LEU A 119 -4.67 13.88 5.48
N VAL A 120 -5.90 13.38 5.61
CA VAL A 120 -6.48 12.39 4.69
C VAL A 120 -7.92 12.78 4.30
N PRO A 121 -8.30 12.70 3.01
CA PRO A 121 -9.69 12.90 2.59
C PRO A 121 -10.58 11.70 2.99
N GLY A 122 -11.89 11.80 2.78
CA GLY A 122 -12.83 10.72 3.13
C GLY A 122 -12.95 10.47 4.63
N ALA A 123 -12.89 11.52 5.45
CA ALA A 123 -12.85 11.44 6.91
C ALA A 123 -13.93 10.53 7.51
N GLU A 124 -15.16 10.60 7.01
CA GLU A 124 -16.27 9.77 7.50
C GLU A 124 -15.99 8.27 7.34
N ALA A 125 -15.53 7.84 6.16
CA ALA A 125 -15.24 6.45 5.88
C ALA A 125 -14.06 5.93 6.71
N VAL A 126 -13.00 6.74 6.79
CA VAL A 126 -11.81 6.42 7.58
C VAL A 126 -12.15 6.31 9.08
N ILE A 127 -12.90 7.27 9.63
CA ILE A 127 -13.34 7.23 11.03
C ILE A 127 -14.24 6.03 11.30
N ALA A 128 -15.21 5.76 10.41
CA ALA A 128 -16.13 4.64 10.59
C ALA A 128 -15.38 3.30 10.63
N GLY A 129 -14.44 3.12 9.70
CA GLY A 129 -13.59 1.94 9.67
C GLY A 129 -12.70 1.81 10.91
N ALA A 130 -11.93 2.86 11.22
CA ALA A 130 -11.08 2.86 12.40
C ALA A 130 -11.88 2.61 13.70
N THR A 131 -13.11 3.15 13.82
CA THR A 131 -13.99 2.92 14.97
C THR A 131 -14.43 1.47 15.07
N GLU A 132 -14.88 0.86 13.96
CA GLU A 132 -15.27 -0.55 13.92
C GLU A 132 -14.11 -1.47 14.36
N ARG A 133 -12.88 -1.08 14.05
CA ARG A 133 -11.63 -1.78 14.43
C ARG A 133 -11.02 -1.30 15.75
N GLN A 134 -11.73 -0.51 16.56
CA GLN A 134 -11.27 -0.02 17.87
C GLN A 134 -9.99 0.83 17.82
N GLY A 135 -9.69 1.43 16.67
CA GLY A 135 -8.55 2.31 16.44
C GLY A 135 -8.87 3.80 16.59
N TYR A 136 -10.14 4.18 16.69
CA TYR A 136 -10.57 5.57 16.85
C TYR A 136 -11.53 5.71 18.04
N TRP A 137 -11.29 6.70 18.90
CA TRP A 137 -12.03 6.90 20.16
C TRP A 137 -12.75 8.24 20.24
N GLY A 138 -12.85 8.94 19.11
CA GLY A 138 -13.41 10.28 19.03
C GLY A 138 -12.33 11.34 18.87
N GLU A 139 -12.78 12.55 18.61
CA GLU A 139 -11.93 13.73 18.49
C GLU A 139 -11.09 13.93 19.76
N GLN A 140 -9.78 14.14 19.60
CA GLN A 140 -8.87 14.28 20.72
C GLN A 140 -7.88 15.43 20.54
N ALA A 141 -7.59 16.08 21.66
CA ALA A 141 -6.55 17.07 21.82
C ALA A 141 -5.89 16.83 23.19
N ARG A 142 -4.67 16.30 23.20
CA ARG A 142 -4.00 15.95 24.45
C ARG A 142 -2.53 16.33 24.39
N CYS A 143 -2.05 17.04 25.41
CA CYS A 143 -0.63 17.24 25.63
C CYS A 143 -0.27 16.81 27.05
N GLU A 144 0.71 15.92 27.18
CA GLU A 144 1.22 15.46 28.46
C GLU A 144 2.62 14.85 28.29
N ASP A 145 3.41 14.95 29.35
CA ASP A 145 4.69 14.24 29.49
C ASP A 145 5.62 14.35 28.27
N GLY A 146 5.78 15.56 27.72
CA GLY A 146 6.66 15.81 26.58
C GLY A 146 6.11 15.39 25.23
N SER A 147 4.81 15.14 25.13
CA SER A 147 4.14 14.78 23.87
C SER A 147 2.77 15.42 23.73
N CYS A 148 2.32 15.56 22.49
CA CYS A 148 0.96 15.91 22.15
C CYS A 148 0.40 15.01 21.04
N SER A 149 -0.88 14.66 21.14
CA SER A 149 -1.62 13.92 20.11
C SER A 149 -2.93 14.60 19.77
N PHE A 150 -3.28 14.56 18.49
CA PHE A 150 -4.44 15.24 17.93
C PHE A 150 -5.13 14.38 16.88
N GLU A 151 -6.47 14.34 16.92
CA GLU A 151 -7.30 13.80 15.85
C GLU A 151 -8.50 14.72 15.64
N PHE A 152 -8.55 15.40 14.50
CA PHE A 152 -9.57 16.41 14.20
C PHE A 152 -10.19 16.16 12.83
N PRO A 153 -11.49 15.81 12.74
CA PRO A 153 -12.23 15.90 11.51
C PRO A 153 -12.69 17.34 11.24
N ASP A 154 -12.62 17.78 9.98
CA ASP A 154 -13.33 18.95 9.47
C ASP A 154 -13.86 18.68 8.06
N GLY A 155 -15.20 18.64 7.93
CA GLY A 155 -15.85 18.23 6.70
C GLY A 155 -15.42 16.83 6.26
N ASP A 156 -14.84 16.73 5.07
CA ASP A 156 -14.36 15.47 4.48
C ASP A 156 -12.88 15.20 4.78
N VAL A 157 -12.19 16.03 5.56
CA VAL A 157 -10.76 15.87 5.88
C VAL A 157 -10.57 15.48 7.33
N LEU A 158 -9.69 14.50 7.57
CA LEU A 158 -9.24 14.09 8.90
C LEU A 158 -7.77 14.46 9.07
N LEU A 159 -7.46 15.20 10.13
CA LEU A 159 -6.10 15.40 10.61
C LEU A 159 -5.78 14.43 11.73
N THR A 160 -4.60 13.80 11.65
CA THR A 160 -3.96 13.15 12.79
C THR A 160 -2.55 13.71 12.97
N ALA A 161 -2.18 14.07 14.20
CA ALA A 161 -0.85 14.59 14.47
C ALA A 161 -0.29 14.09 15.80
N THR A 162 1.01 13.86 15.81
CA THR A 162 1.79 13.55 17.01
C THR A 162 3.01 14.48 17.06
N VAL A 163 3.28 15.05 18.23
CA VAL A 163 4.41 15.95 18.45
C VAL A 163 5.12 15.54 19.72
N HIS A 164 6.42 15.31 19.64
CA HIS A 164 7.29 14.99 20.76
C HIS A 164 8.30 16.12 20.94
N ASP A 165 8.27 16.74 22.12
CA ASP A 165 9.31 17.66 22.59
C ASP A 165 9.29 17.68 24.13
N PRO A 166 10.43 17.55 24.83
CA PRO A 166 10.47 17.45 26.30
C PRO A 166 9.90 18.67 27.03
N GLY A 167 9.76 19.81 26.35
CA GLY A 167 9.17 21.03 26.89
C GLY A 167 7.64 21.07 26.87
N LEU A 168 6.98 20.13 26.18
CA LEU A 168 5.52 20.11 26.04
C LEU A 168 4.81 19.57 27.28
N GLY A 169 3.67 20.17 27.61
CA GLY A 169 2.76 19.66 28.63
C GLY A 169 1.33 20.16 28.47
N GLY A 170 0.46 19.86 29.45
CA GLY A 170 -0.97 20.19 29.34
C GLY A 170 -1.32 21.68 29.19
N ALA A 171 -0.38 22.58 29.47
CA ALA A 171 -0.56 24.01 29.20
C ALA A 171 -0.50 24.35 27.69
N ASP A 172 0.11 23.49 26.87
CA ASP A 172 0.27 23.68 25.43
C ASP A 172 -0.95 23.23 24.61
N THR A 173 -1.84 22.41 25.20
CA THR A 173 -2.96 21.78 24.47
C THR A 173 -3.78 22.77 23.68
N ALA A 174 -4.25 23.86 24.29
CA ALA A 174 -5.11 24.83 23.60
C ALA A 174 -4.39 25.53 22.44
N ARG A 175 -3.10 25.87 22.62
CA ARG A 175 -2.29 26.54 21.59
C ARG A 175 -2.08 25.63 20.38
N MET A 176 -1.76 24.37 20.63
CA MET A 176 -1.49 23.39 19.57
C MET A 176 -2.76 22.92 18.89
N GLU A 177 -3.85 22.71 19.65
CA GLU A 177 -5.17 22.42 19.11
C GLU A 177 -5.61 23.51 18.13
N GLU A 178 -5.47 24.79 18.49
CA GLU A 178 -5.83 25.90 17.60
C GLU A 178 -5.08 25.84 16.27
N ALA A 179 -3.79 25.50 16.30
CA ALA A 179 -2.97 25.37 15.09
C ALA A 179 -3.37 24.17 14.23
N MET A 180 -3.57 22.99 14.83
CA MET A 180 -4.02 21.81 14.10
C MET A 180 -5.42 22.03 13.49
N ARG A 181 -6.31 22.72 14.20
CA ARG A 181 -7.63 23.09 13.66
C ARG A 181 -7.53 24.04 12.46
N ARG A 182 -6.57 24.97 12.45
CA ARG A 182 -6.32 25.81 11.26
C ARG A 182 -5.85 24.98 10.06
N LEU A 183 -4.95 24.03 10.29
CA LEU A 183 -4.43 23.16 9.22
C LEU A 183 -5.55 22.31 8.59
N VAL A 184 -6.35 21.61 9.41
CA VAL A 184 -7.45 20.78 8.89
C VAL A 184 -8.52 21.63 8.20
N ALA A 185 -8.86 22.81 8.73
CA ALA A 185 -9.81 23.71 8.10
C ALA A 185 -9.30 24.26 6.76
N SER A 186 -8.00 24.55 6.65
CA SER A 186 -7.37 24.96 5.39
C SER A 186 -7.48 23.86 4.33
N ALA A 187 -7.16 22.62 4.71
CA ALA A 187 -7.30 21.45 3.84
C ALA A 187 -8.76 21.24 3.42
N ALA A 188 -9.70 21.25 4.37
CA ALA A 188 -11.13 21.09 4.10
C ALA A 188 -11.69 22.18 3.17
N SER A 189 -11.14 23.41 3.21
CA SER A 189 -11.59 24.50 2.34
C SER A 189 -11.17 24.37 0.88
N THR A 190 -10.17 23.52 0.59
CA THR A 190 -9.60 23.29 -0.75
C THR A 190 -9.78 21.84 -1.20
N VAL A 191 -10.56 21.05 -0.43
CA VAL A 191 -10.74 19.63 -0.70
C VAL A 191 -11.43 19.41 -2.06
N HIS A 192 -10.89 18.48 -2.83
CA HIS A 192 -11.43 18.06 -4.12
C HIS A 192 -11.23 16.55 -4.33
N GLU A 193 -12.00 16.00 -5.26
CA GLU A 193 -11.92 14.57 -5.59
C GLU A 193 -10.65 14.28 -6.40
N VAL A 194 -9.92 13.24 -6.00
CA VAL A 194 -8.74 12.73 -6.72
C VAL A 194 -9.00 11.31 -7.21
N GLU A 195 -8.54 11.02 -8.42
CA GLU A 195 -8.69 9.70 -9.03
C GLU A 195 -7.60 8.75 -8.51
N TYR A 196 -8.00 7.57 -8.06
CA TYR A 196 -7.07 6.53 -7.68
C TYR A 196 -6.54 5.84 -8.93
N ILE A 197 -5.23 5.65 -8.99
CA ILE A 197 -4.63 4.80 -10.01
C ILE A 197 -5.04 3.35 -9.72
N ASP A 198 -5.76 2.76 -10.67
CA ASP A 198 -6.20 1.36 -10.64
C ASP A 198 -5.00 0.42 -10.56
N SER A 199 -5.05 -0.54 -9.64
CA SER A 199 -4.02 -1.57 -9.46
C SER A 199 -4.66 -2.94 -9.20
N GLU A 200 -4.08 -3.99 -9.79
CA GLU A 200 -4.59 -5.35 -9.68
C GLU A 200 -4.34 -5.96 -8.29
N ILE A 201 -3.40 -5.41 -7.50
CA ILE A 201 -3.06 -5.94 -6.18
C ILE A 201 -3.89 -5.33 -5.04
N VAL A 202 -4.75 -4.36 -5.33
CA VAL A 202 -5.67 -3.75 -4.34
C VAL A 202 -6.53 -4.83 -3.68
N GLY A 203 -6.39 -4.96 -2.37
CA GLY A 203 -7.17 -5.91 -1.57
C GLY A 203 -6.83 -7.38 -1.84
N MET A 204 -5.79 -7.68 -2.60
CA MET A 204 -5.39 -9.05 -2.91
C MET A 204 -4.97 -9.80 -1.62
N PRO A 205 -5.42 -11.04 -1.36
CA PRO A 205 -5.01 -11.76 -0.16
C PRO A 205 -3.53 -12.17 -0.23
N CYS A 206 -2.87 -12.25 0.94
CA CYS A 206 -1.44 -12.52 1.07
C CYS A 206 -0.98 -13.78 0.34
N GLU A 207 -1.82 -14.81 0.34
CA GLU A 207 -1.57 -16.10 -0.30
C GLU A 207 -1.43 -16.01 -1.81
N ARG A 208 -1.92 -14.93 -2.45
CA ARG A 208 -1.71 -14.70 -3.88
C ARG A 208 -0.30 -14.22 -4.20
N PHE A 209 0.37 -13.57 -3.24
CA PHE A 209 1.78 -13.23 -3.37
C PHE A 209 2.61 -14.48 -3.04
N ILE A 210 2.43 -15.02 -1.84
CA ILE A 210 3.25 -16.13 -1.37
C ILE A 210 2.52 -16.95 -0.31
N THR A 211 2.69 -18.27 -0.36
CA THR A 211 2.06 -19.22 0.57
C THR A 211 3.00 -19.63 1.70
N GLU A 212 2.44 -20.12 2.81
CA GLU A 212 3.24 -20.71 3.90
C GLU A 212 4.12 -21.86 3.40
N GLN A 213 3.62 -22.69 2.48
CA GLN A 213 4.37 -23.82 1.93
C GLN A 213 5.61 -23.35 1.15
N GLU A 214 5.48 -22.29 0.35
CA GLU A 214 6.59 -21.70 -0.39
C GLU A 214 7.65 -21.12 0.55
N VAL A 215 7.25 -20.39 1.60
CA VAL A 215 8.18 -19.87 2.63
C VAL A 215 8.90 -21.00 3.35
N ASN A 216 8.17 -22.00 3.84
CA ASN A 216 8.76 -23.17 4.52
C ASN A 216 9.76 -23.90 3.61
N THR A 217 9.41 -24.09 2.34
CA THR A 217 10.27 -24.80 1.37
C THR A 217 11.54 -24.01 1.05
N LEU A 218 11.41 -22.71 0.76
CA LEU A 218 12.55 -21.87 0.33
C LEU A 218 13.54 -21.62 1.46
N PHE A 219 13.05 -21.51 2.70
CA PHE A 219 13.90 -21.26 3.87
C PHE A 219 14.27 -22.53 4.65
N GLY A 220 13.78 -23.70 4.23
CA GLY A 220 14.10 -24.97 4.92
C GLY A 220 13.54 -25.02 6.35
N VAL A 221 12.43 -24.34 6.60
CA VAL A 221 11.71 -24.32 7.88
C VAL A 221 10.40 -25.11 7.77
N SER A 222 9.70 -25.36 8.88
CA SER A 222 8.49 -26.21 8.87
C SER A 222 7.30 -25.63 9.64
N ASP A 223 7.52 -24.49 10.27
CA ASP A 223 6.64 -23.84 11.23
C ASP A 223 6.37 -22.38 10.89
N ALA A 224 6.76 -21.92 9.69
CA ALA A 224 6.33 -20.63 9.19
C ALA A 224 4.80 -20.64 9.03
N ARG A 225 4.16 -19.64 9.63
CA ARG A 225 2.73 -19.36 9.57
C ARG A 225 2.51 -17.93 9.13
N LEU A 226 1.50 -17.74 8.30
CA LEU A 226 1.07 -16.45 7.82
C LEU A 226 0.17 -15.80 8.86
N ILE A 227 0.51 -14.56 9.21
CA ILE A 227 -0.32 -13.65 9.98
C ILE A 227 -0.69 -12.51 9.04
N THR A 228 -2.00 -12.31 8.89
CA THR A 228 -2.60 -11.23 8.09
C THR A 228 -3.47 -10.31 8.93
N GLU A 229 -3.80 -10.70 10.16
CA GLU A 229 -4.61 -9.89 11.07
C GLU A 229 -3.72 -8.84 11.74
N PHE A 230 -3.52 -7.72 11.03
CA PHE A 230 -2.91 -6.51 11.56
C PHE A 230 -4.02 -5.51 11.91
N GLY A 231 -4.71 -5.71 13.04
CA GLY A 231 -5.90 -4.92 13.39
C GLY A 231 -5.89 -4.33 14.79
N GLY A 232 -6.36 -3.07 14.93
CA GLY A 232 -6.46 -2.32 16.20
C GLY A 232 -5.67 -1.00 16.27
N TRP A 233 -4.97 -0.59 15.21
CA TRP A 233 -3.80 0.29 15.29
C TRP A 233 -4.00 1.75 14.81
N GLY A 234 -5.25 2.22 14.76
CA GLY A 234 -5.57 3.62 14.45
C GLY A 234 -5.66 3.98 12.98
N ILE A 235 -5.68 5.29 12.71
CA ILE A 235 -5.91 5.86 11.37
C ILE A 235 -4.89 5.39 10.30
N PRO A 236 -3.57 5.30 10.57
CA PRO A 236 -2.62 4.83 9.56
C PRO A 236 -2.89 3.41 9.07
N ALA A 237 -3.23 2.49 9.98
CA ALA A 237 -3.56 1.10 9.61
C ALA A 237 -4.85 1.02 8.80
N GLU A 238 -5.85 1.84 9.14
CA GLU A 238 -7.10 1.94 8.37
C GLU A 238 -6.84 2.38 6.94
N VAL A 239 -6.05 3.45 6.77
CA VAL A 239 -5.74 3.98 5.44
C VAL A 239 -4.88 3.01 4.65
N TYR A 240 -3.91 2.35 5.29
CA TYR A 240 -3.06 1.39 4.60
C TYR A 240 -3.82 0.15 4.10
N GLU A 241 -4.54 -0.55 4.96
CA GLU A 241 -5.12 -1.84 4.57
C GLU A 241 -6.47 -1.72 3.87
N TYR A 242 -7.32 -0.79 4.31
CA TYR A 242 -8.72 -0.76 3.90
C TYR A 242 -8.99 0.31 2.84
N VAL A 243 -8.43 1.52 3.00
CA VAL A 243 -8.57 2.57 1.98
C VAL A 243 -7.72 2.24 0.76
N ASN A 244 -6.43 1.96 0.97
CA ASN A 244 -5.50 1.69 -0.14
C ASN A 244 -5.58 0.27 -0.69
N GLY A 245 -6.10 -0.67 0.09
CA GLY A 245 -6.05 -2.10 -0.21
C GLY A 245 -4.64 -2.70 -0.15
N SER A 246 -3.71 -2.04 0.56
CA SER A 246 -2.36 -2.57 0.77
C SER A 246 -2.38 -3.77 1.71
N ARG A 247 -1.29 -4.53 1.74
CA ARG A 247 -1.18 -5.75 2.56
C ARG A 247 0.08 -5.78 3.39
N ILE A 248 -0.06 -6.31 4.59
CA ILE A 248 1.02 -6.77 5.46
C ILE A 248 0.90 -8.30 5.57
N CYS A 249 1.86 -9.02 5.00
CA CYS A 249 1.91 -10.47 5.01
C CYS A 249 3.10 -10.91 5.84
N TYR A 250 2.85 -11.36 7.07
CA TYR A 250 3.91 -11.63 8.04
C TYR A 250 4.03 -13.11 8.35
N PHE A 251 5.15 -13.69 7.93
CA PHE A 251 5.48 -15.08 8.12
C PHE A 251 6.43 -15.23 9.31
N ARG A 252 5.99 -15.94 10.33
CA ARG A 252 6.76 -16.19 11.55
C ARG A 252 6.49 -17.58 12.12
N THR A 253 7.24 -17.99 13.12
CA THR A 253 6.93 -19.22 13.85
C THR A 253 5.60 -19.10 14.59
N SER A 254 4.88 -20.22 14.71
CA SER A 254 3.60 -20.32 15.44
C SER A 254 3.68 -20.11 16.97
N ALA A 255 4.84 -19.74 17.52
CA ALA A 255 5.09 -19.66 18.95
C ALA A 255 4.57 -18.35 19.58
N SER A 256 3.25 -18.13 19.56
CA SER A 256 2.57 -16.89 20.02
C SER A 256 2.84 -15.64 19.16
N GLU A 257 1.95 -14.66 19.25
CA GLU A 257 2.01 -13.39 18.51
C GLU A 257 3.15 -12.45 18.96
N TYR A 258 3.79 -12.72 20.11
CA TYR A 258 4.85 -11.89 20.67
C TYR A 258 6.21 -12.59 20.77
N GLU A 259 6.27 -13.91 20.58
CA GLU A 259 7.50 -14.70 20.69
C GLU A 259 7.76 -15.50 19.38
N GLY A 260 9.01 -15.73 19.02
CA GLY A 260 9.35 -16.58 17.87
C GLY A 260 10.08 -15.88 16.72
N ALA A 261 10.65 -16.70 15.83
CA ALA A 261 11.44 -16.20 14.71
C ALA A 261 10.53 -15.64 13.62
N ALA A 262 10.82 -14.41 13.19
CA ALA A 262 10.25 -13.83 12.00
C ALA A 262 11.05 -14.30 10.77
N TYR A 263 10.34 -14.70 9.71
CA TYR A 263 10.93 -15.21 8.48
C TYR A 263 10.85 -14.18 7.35
N LEU A 264 9.65 -13.64 7.13
CA LEU A 264 9.38 -12.69 6.06
C LEU A 264 8.29 -11.72 6.53
N MET A 265 8.50 -10.43 6.31
CA MET A 265 7.43 -9.46 6.20
C MET A 265 7.37 -9.00 4.75
N LEU A 266 6.22 -9.19 4.11
CA LEU A 266 5.91 -8.62 2.80
C LEU A 266 4.92 -7.50 2.98
N THR A 267 5.26 -6.30 2.52
CA THR A 267 4.37 -5.13 2.49
C THR A 267 4.16 -4.66 1.06
N THR A 268 2.99 -4.11 0.75
CA THR A 268 2.65 -3.67 -0.61
C THR A 268 2.20 -2.21 -0.66
N LEU A 269 2.44 -1.55 -1.79
CA LEU A 269 1.78 -0.29 -2.13
C LEU A 269 1.21 -0.42 -3.54
N PRO A 270 -0.12 -0.62 -3.66
CA PRO A 270 -0.79 -0.61 -4.95
C PRO A 270 -0.58 0.73 -5.65
N ALA A 271 -0.25 0.72 -6.95
CA ALA A 271 0.16 1.91 -7.71
C ALA A 271 1.32 2.70 -7.04
N GLY A 272 2.21 2.01 -6.32
CA GLY A 272 3.33 2.60 -5.57
C GLY A 272 4.63 2.85 -6.36
N ALA A 273 4.64 2.66 -7.68
CA ALA A 273 5.86 2.80 -8.49
C ALA A 273 6.54 4.17 -8.34
N TRP A 274 5.76 5.25 -8.17
CA TRP A 274 6.28 6.60 -7.95
C TRP A 274 7.12 6.75 -6.67
N ALA A 275 6.73 6.03 -5.62
CA ALA A 275 7.47 6.00 -4.37
C ALA A 275 8.72 5.12 -4.50
N PHE A 276 8.59 3.99 -5.19
CA PHE A 276 9.70 3.09 -5.47
C PHE A 276 10.87 3.79 -6.19
N GLU A 277 10.59 4.68 -7.15
CA GLU A 277 11.63 5.41 -7.88
C GLU A 277 12.52 6.26 -6.95
N LYS A 278 11.94 6.79 -5.87
CA LYS A 278 12.62 7.66 -4.89
C LYS A 278 13.52 6.88 -3.92
N LEU A 279 13.40 5.55 -3.87
CA LEU A 279 14.18 4.72 -2.96
C LEU A 279 15.66 4.71 -3.33
N ASP A 280 16.50 4.80 -2.30
CA ASP A 280 17.89 4.40 -2.36
C ASP A 280 18.02 2.86 -2.31
N GLY A 281 19.16 2.34 -2.77
CA GLY A 281 19.46 0.91 -2.71
C GLY A 281 20.35 0.46 -3.86
N ALA A 282 20.92 -0.73 -3.72
CA ALA A 282 21.69 -1.36 -4.78
C ALA A 282 20.74 -2.02 -5.79
N PRO A 283 20.77 -1.65 -7.09
CA PRO A 283 19.98 -2.34 -8.10
C PRO A 283 20.33 -3.83 -8.16
N VAL A 284 19.31 -4.68 -8.21
CA VAL A 284 19.45 -6.13 -8.36
C VAL A 284 18.43 -6.66 -9.36
N GLU A 285 18.73 -7.82 -9.95
CA GLU A 285 17.82 -8.48 -10.88
C GLU A 285 16.93 -9.48 -10.14
N VAL A 286 15.62 -9.37 -10.37
CA VAL A 286 14.61 -10.35 -9.93
C VAL A 286 13.81 -10.78 -11.15
N GLU A 287 13.76 -12.08 -11.40
CA GLU A 287 13.09 -12.61 -12.60
C GLU A 287 11.61 -12.19 -12.64
N GLY A 288 11.21 -11.57 -13.76
CA GLY A 288 9.85 -11.09 -14.00
C GLY A 288 9.51 -9.72 -13.41
N ALA A 289 10.39 -9.12 -12.60
CA ALA A 289 10.19 -7.78 -12.06
C ALA A 289 10.66 -6.71 -13.05
N ASP A 290 10.06 -5.53 -13.01
CA ASP A 290 10.48 -4.40 -13.84
C ASP A 290 11.69 -3.68 -13.26
N ALA A 291 11.85 -3.72 -11.93
CA ALA A 291 13.02 -3.20 -11.21
C ALA A 291 13.06 -3.81 -9.80
N ALA A 292 14.27 -3.92 -9.23
CA ALA A 292 14.42 -4.26 -7.82
C ALA A 292 15.64 -3.56 -7.20
N LYS A 293 15.54 -3.23 -5.91
CA LYS A 293 16.56 -2.53 -5.12
C LYS A 293 16.77 -3.29 -3.81
N ALA A 294 18.01 -3.70 -3.54
CA ALA A 294 18.41 -4.31 -2.29
C ALA A 294 18.95 -3.24 -1.31
N SER A 295 18.56 -3.34 -0.05
CA SER A 295 19.02 -2.47 1.03
C SER A 295 19.06 -3.22 2.37
N SER A 296 19.47 -2.53 3.43
CA SER A 296 19.48 -3.06 4.80
C SER A 296 18.73 -2.13 5.74
N GLY A 297 18.00 -2.70 6.69
CA GLY A 297 17.32 -1.96 7.75
C GLY A 297 18.26 -1.57 8.90
N GLU A 298 17.78 -0.71 9.79
CA GLU A 298 18.55 -0.18 10.93
C GLU A 298 18.96 -1.29 11.92
N TYR A 299 18.18 -2.36 12.01
CA TYR A 299 18.40 -3.47 12.95
C TYR A 299 18.97 -4.72 12.27
N GLY A 300 19.52 -4.58 11.07
CA GLY A 300 20.15 -5.67 10.32
C GLY A 300 19.16 -6.50 9.50
N GLU A 301 17.97 -5.95 9.21
CA GLU A 301 17.03 -6.54 8.27
C GLU A 301 17.63 -6.53 6.85
N ASN A 302 17.35 -7.59 6.08
CA ASN A 302 17.67 -7.63 4.66
C ASN A 302 16.41 -7.26 3.88
N ILE A 303 16.49 -6.20 3.09
CA ILE A 303 15.36 -5.61 2.42
C ILE A 303 15.55 -5.72 0.91
N LEU A 304 14.47 -6.13 0.24
CA LEU A 304 14.38 -6.12 -1.21
C LEU A 304 13.06 -5.47 -1.61
N ASP A 305 13.18 -4.30 -2.24
CA ASP A 305 12.08 -3.58 -2.84
C ASP A 305 11.97 -4.01 -4.31
N VAL A 306 10.76 -4.34 -4.76
CA VAL A 306 10.48 -4.86 -6.10
C VAL A 306 9.33 -4.09 -6.72
N ARG A 307 9.50 -3.67 -7.98
CA ARG A 307 8.45 -3.05 -8.79
C ARG A 307 7.92 -4.07 -9.80
N VAL A 308 6.60 -4.23 -9.82
CA VAL A 308 5.87 -5.05 -10.79
C VAL A 308 4.75 -4.21 -11.38
N GLY A 309 4.86 -3.84 -12.65
CA GLY A 309 4.05 -2.82 -13.29
C GLY A 309 4.11 -1.50 -12.52
N ILE A 310 2.94 -1.06 -12.07
CA ILE A 310 2.77 0.16 -11.28
C ILE A 310 2.88 -0.08 -9.77
N ASP A 311 3.03 -1.33 -9.34
CA ASP A 311 2.97 -1.72 -7.93
C ASP A 311 4.35 -1.84 -7.30
N TRP A 312 4.41 -1.58 -5.99
CA TRP A 312 5.61 -1.77 -5.19
C TRP A 312 5.36 -2.83 -4.13
N LEU A 313 6.25 -3.82 -4.07
CA LEU A 313 6.32 -4.85 -3.05
C LEU A 313 7.64 -4.72 -2.30
N ARG A 314 7.61 -4.72 -0.97
CA ARG A 314 8.80 -4.79 -0.11
C ARG A 314 8.86 -6.15 0.56
N PHE A 315 10.00 -6.80 0.46
CA PHE A 315 10.33 -8.04 1.15
C PHE A 315 11.37 -7.72 2.22
N MET A 316 11.06 -8.04 3.46
CA MET A 316 11.97 -7.85 4.59
C MET A 316 12.16 -9.18 5.30
N THR A 317 13.42 -9.59 5.42
CA THR A 317 13.81 -10.79 6.18
C THR A 317 14.79 -10.43 7.28
N TYR A 318 14.95 -11.33 8.25
CA TYR A 318 15.71 -11.07 9.47
C TYR A 318 16.90 -12.02 9.56
N ASP A 319 18.10 -11.48 9.79
CA ASP A 319 19.28 -12.30 10.10
C ASP A 319 19.29 -12.70 11.59
N ASN A 320 18.31 -13.52 11.98
CA ASN A 320 18.15 -14.02 13.36
C ASN A 320 18.74 -15.43 13.55
N GLY A 321 19.65 -15.85 12.66
CA GLY A 321 20.21 -17.21 12.66
C GLY A 321 19.25 -18.29 12.13
N ALA A 322 18.05 -17.94 11.68
CA ALA A 322 17.08 -18.88 11.11
C ALA A 322 17.28 -19.18 9.60
N GLY A 323 18.35 -18.67 8.97
CA GLY A 323 18.69 -18.97 7.58
C GLY A 323 17.92 -18.18 6.51
N ALA A 324 17.12 -17.19 6.89
CA ALA A 324 16.27 -16.40 5.99
C ALA A 324 16.93 -15.09 5.50
N ALA A 325 18.26 -15.01 5.38
CA ALA A 325 18.94 -13.73 5.15
C ALA A 325 18.67 -13.11 3.75
N ASP A 326 18.40 -13.92 2.72
CA ASP A 326 18.19 -13.40 1.36
C ASP A 326 16.70 -13.40 0.97
N PRO A 327 16.06 -12.24 0.76
CA PRO A 327 14.67 -12.15 0.29
C PRO A 327 14.49 -12.50 -1.20
N ALA A 328 15.55 -12.55 -2.02
CA ALA A 328 15.45 -12.67 -3.48
C ALA A 328 14.69 -13.93 -3.98
N PRO A 329 14.88 -15.12 -3.41
CA PRO A 329 14.13 -16.31 -3.84
C PRO A 329 12.62 -16.19 -3.60
N LEU A 330 12.22 -15.54 -2.51
CA LEU A 330 10.80 -15.29 -2.21
C LEU A 330 10.21 -14.24 -3.16
N ALA A 331 10.97 -13.19 -3.45
CA ALA A 331 10.57 -12.16 -4.39
C ALA A 331 10.31 -12.72 -5.78
N ALA A 332 11.20 -13.57 -6.31
CA ALA A 332 11.01 -14.22 -7.60
C ALA A 332 9.74 -15.09 -7.63
N VAL A 333 9.45 -15.81 -6.54
CA VAL A 333 8.21 -16.59 -6.41
C VAL A 333 6.98 -15.70 -6.39
N ALA A 334 7.00 -14.60 -5.63
CA ALA A 334 5.87 -13.68 -5.54
C ALA A 334 5.58 -12.98 -6.88
N VAL A 335 6.63 -12.50 -7.56
CA VAL A 335 6.52 -11.90 -8.89
C VAL A 335 5.92 -12.89 -9.90
N ARG A 336 6.38 -14.14 -9.90
CA ARG A 336 5.79 -15.21 -10.72
C ARG A 336 4.32 -15.46 -10.36
N ASN A 337 3.98 -15.51 -9.07
CA ASN A 337 2.61 -15.78 -8.62
C ASN A 337 1.63 -14.68 -9.04
N LEU A 338 2.10 -13.42 -9.11
CA LEU A 338 1.32 -12.29 -9.62
C LEU A 338 1.15 -12.33 -11.14
N THR A 339 2.24 -12.58 -11.86
CA THR A 339 2.26 -12.45 -13.33
C THR A 339 1.78 -13.69 -14.08
N VAL A 340 2.04 -14.88 -13.53
CA VAL A 340 1.76 -16.18 -14.18
C VAL A 340 0.80 -17.04 -13.34
N GLY A 341 0.82 -16.88 -12.01
CA GLY A 341 0.05 -17.70 -11.07
C GLY A 341 0.92 -18.72 -10.31
N HIS A 342 0.28 -19.40 -9.34
CA HIS A 342 0.98 -20.42 -8.55
C HIS A 342 1.36 -21.63 -9.40
N THR A 343 2.55 -22.15 -9.15
CA THR A 343 2.92 -23.48 -9.64
C THR A 343 2.04 -24.53 -8.96
N ALA A 344 1.59 -25.53 -9.72
CA ALA A 344 0.84 -26.65 -9.16
C ALA A 344 1.64 -27.32 -8.02
N PRO A 345 0.98 -27.74 -6.92
CA PRO A 345 1.65 -28.49 -5.86
C PRO A 345 2.32 -29.73 -6.47
N GLN A 346 3.62 -29.91 -6.16
CA GLN A 346 4.34 -31.14 -6.51
C GLN A 346 4.02 -32.28 -5.54
#